data_AF-E5L9K9-F1
#
_entry.id   AF-E5L9K9-F1
#
_cell.length_a   1.000
_cell.length_b   1.000
_cell.length_c   1.000
_cell.angle_alpha   90.00
_cell.angle_beta   90.00
_cell.angle_gamma   90.00
#
_symmetry.space_group_name_H-M   'P 1'
#
loop_
_entity.id
_entity.type
_entity.pdbx_description
1 polymer ?
#
loop_
_entity_poly.entity_id
_entity_poly.type
_entity_poly.pdbx_seq_one_letter_code
_entity_poly.pdbx_strand_id
1 'polypeptide(L)'
;MNEEYDAIVLGTGLKECILSGMLSVSGKKVLHIDRNKYYGGESASITPLEELFQRFNFEAPGEKYGRGRDWNVDLIPKFLMANGQLVKLLIHTGVTRYLEFKSIEGSYVYKGGKIAKVPVDQKEALASDLMGMFEKRRFRNFLVYVQDFKEDDPKTWKDFDPSKSNMQALYDKFGLDKNTQDFTGHALALFRDDEYLNEPAANTIRRIKLYSDSLARYGKSPYLYPMYGLGELPQGFARLSAIYGGTYMLDKPIDEIVLG
;
A
#
# COMPACT_ATOMS: atom_id res chain seq x y z
N MET A 1 -23.44 -20.66 20.86
CA MET A 1 -22.12 -20.04 20.72
C MET A 1 -21.24 -20.59 21.81
N ASN A 2 -19.93 -20.70 21.58
CA ASN A 2 -19.01 -21.06 22.66
C ASN A 2 -18.94 -19.93 23.69
N GLU A 3 -18.71 -20.27 24.95
CA GLU A 3 -18.60 -19.30 26.05
C GLU A 3 -17.20 -18.66 26.14
N GLU A 4 -16.16 -19.39 25.70
CA GLU A 4 -14.76 -18.94 25.77
C GLU A 4 -14.05 -18.97 24.41
N TYR A 5 -13.22 -17.94 24.18
CA TYR A 5 -12.36 -17.74 23.00
C TYR A 5 -10.98 -17.27 23.45
N ASP A 6 -9.93 -17.61 22.71
CA ASP A 6 -8.57 -17.12 22.98
C ASP A 6 -8.42 -15.63 22.65
N ALA A 7 -9.20 -15.14 21.68
CA ALA A 7 -9.21 -13.75 21.27
C ALA A 7 -10.59 -13.33 20.76
N ILE A 8 -10.98 -12.10 21.07
CA ILE A 8 -12.14 -11.42 20.49
C ILE A 8 -11.62 -10.24 19.66
N VAL A 9 -12.03 -10.17 18.40
CA VAL A 9 -11.68 -9.11 17.46
C VAL A 9 -12.95 -8.31 17.14
N LEU A 10 -12.87 -6.98 17.27
CA LEU A 10 -14.01 -6.08 17.07
C LEU A 10 -13.77 -5.19 15.85
N GLY A 11 -14.70 -5.24 14.89
CA GLY A 11 -14.64 -4.55 13.61
C GLY A 11 -13.91 -5.36 12.55
N THR A 12 -14.38 -5.30 11.31
CA THR A 12 -13.86 -6.06 10.16
C THR A 12 -13.04 -5.20 9.19
N GLY A 13 -12.35 -4.19 9.73
CA GLY A 13 -11.35 -3.44 8.97
C GLY A 13 -10.22 -4.35 8.49
N LEU A 14 -9.44 -3.88 7.52
CA LEU A 14 -8.34 -4.67 6.96
C LEU A 14 -7.36 -5.16 8.04
N LYS A 15 -7.05 -4.31 9.03
CA LYS A 15 -6.08 -4.64 10.09
C LYS A 15 -6.62 -5.75 11.00
N GLU A 16 -7.86 -5.62 11.42
CA GLU A 16 -8.55 -6.56 12.29
C GLU A 16 -8.71 -7.92 11.61
N CYS A 17 -9.07 -7.93 10.32
CA CYS A 17 -9.16 -9.15 9.52
C CYS A 17 -7.81 -9.85 9.34
N ILE A 18 -6.73 -9.10 9.09
CA ILE A 18 -5.37 -9.66 9.05
C ILE A 18 -5.00 -10.31 10.39
N LEU A 19 -5.22 -9.61 11.50
CA LEU A 19 -4.91 -10.10 12.84
C LEU A 19 -5.72 -11.36 13.18
N SER A 20 -7.03 -11.35 12.90
CA SER A 20 -7.91 -12.49 13.10
C SER A 20 -7.45 -13.70 12.29
N GLY A 21 -7.12 -13.51 11.01
CA GLY A 21 -6.59 -14.59 10.17
C GLY A 21 -5.28 -15.16 10.69
N MET A 22 -4.35 -14.32 11.11
CA MET A 22 -3.06 -14.75 11.68
C MET A 22 -3.24 -15.52 12.99
N LEU A 23 -4.12 -15.06 13.88
CA LEU A 23 -4.43 -15.75 15.13
C LEU A 23 -5.03 -17.13 14.87
N SER A 24 -6.01 -17.23 13.96
CA SER A 24 -6.62 -18.50 13.60
C SER A 24 -5.61 -19.46 12.96
N VAL A 25 -4.74 -18.99 12.04
CA VAL A 25 -3.65 -19.79 11.45
C VAL A 25 -2.67 -20.30 12.53
N SER A 26 -2.46 -19.53 13.61
CA SER A 26 -1.65 -19.95 14.75
C SER A 26 -2.35 -20.91 15.74
N GLY A 27 -3.56 -21.37 15.40
CA GLY A 27 -4.33 -22.33 16.21
C GLY A 27 -5.14 -21.70 17.34
N LYS A 28 -5.34 -20.38 17.33
CA LYS A 28 -6.18 -19.68 18.31
C LYS A 28 -7.64 -19.73 17.91
N LYS A 29 -8.51 -19.91 18.90
CA LYS A 29 -9.96 -19.83 18.74
C LYS A 29 -10.41 -18.37 18.77
N VAL A 30 -10.75 -17.81 17.62
CA VAL A 30 -11.06 -16.38 17.47
C VAL A 30 -12.56 -16.15 17.28
N LEU A 31 -13.12 -15.22 18.05
CA LEU A 31 -14.43 -14.62 17.78
C LEU A 31 -14.22 -13.25 17.13
N HIS A 32 -14.80 -13.02 15.96
CA HIS A 32 -14.67 -11.78 15.21
C HIS A 32 -16.05 -11.16 15.00
N ILE A 33 -16.27 -9.97 15.54
CA ILE A 33 -17.59 -9.33 15.59
C ILE A 33 -17.54 -7.96 14.91
N ASP A 34 -18.54 -7.62 14.11
CA ASP A 34 -18.77 -6.27 13.63
C ASP A 34 -20.20 -5.82 13.94
N ARG A 35 -20.34 -4.55 14.34
CA ARG A 35 -21.63 -3.90 14.55
C ARG A 35 -22.34 -3.59 13.22
N ASN A 36 -21.58 -3.50 12.13
CA ASN A 36 -22.11 -3.22 10.81
C ASN A 36 -22.62 -4.50 10.15
N LYS A 37 -23.63 -4.35 9.28
CA LYS A 37 -24.14 -5.44 8.41
C LYS A 37 -23.21 -5.81 7.24
N TYR A 38 -22.06 -5.16 7.13
CA TYR A 38 -21.12 -5.28 6.00
C TYR A 38 -19.67 -5.34 6.50
N TYR A 39 -18.78 -5.86 5.67
CA TYR A 39 -17.35 -5.95 5.97
C TYR A 39 -16.60 -4.63 5.70
N GLY A 40 -15.46 -4.43 6.36
CA GLY A 40 -14.45 -3.42 5.99
C GLY A 40 -14.45 -2.16 6.85
N GLY A 41 -15.47 -1.95 7.70
CA GLY A 41 -15.57 -0.79 8.59
C GLY A 41 -15.43 0.54 7.84
N GLU A 42 -14.53 1.41 8.29
CA GLU A 42 -14.24 2.69 7.63
C GLU A 42 -13.61 2.54 6.23
N SER A 43 -13.00 1.39 5.95
CA SER A 43 -12.37 1.04 4.67
C SER A 43 -13.26 0.15 3.78
N ALA A 44 -14.57 0.13 4.02
CA ALA A 44 -15.50 -0.69 3.26
C ALA A 44 -15.52 -0.33 1.76
N SER A 45 -15.81 -1.34 0.94
CA SER A 45 -16.21 -1.17 -0.46
C SER A 45 -17.73 -1.13 -0.53
N ILE A 46 -18.28 -0.04 -1.06
CA ILE A 46 -19.73 0.15 -1.14
C ILE A 46 -20.24 -0.40 -2.48
N THR A 47 -21.25 -1.26 -2.41
CA THR A 47 -21.95 -1.84 -3.54
C THR A 47 -23.38 -2.22 -3.14
N PRO A 48 -24.40 -2.01 -3.99
CA PRO A 48 -24.33 -1.40 -5.33
C PRO A 48 -24.20 0.14 -5.29
N LEU A 49 -24.03 0.77 -6.45
CA LEU A 49 -23.83 2.22 -6.58
C LEU A 49 -24.93 3.06 -5.89
N GLU A 50 -26.16 2.57 -5.86
CA GLU A 50 -27.28 3.21 -5.17
C GLU A 50 -27.00 3.42 -3.67
N GLU A 51 -26.32 2.46 -3.01
CA GLU A 51 -25.94 2.60 -1.60
C GLU A 51 -24.90 3.69 -1.39
N LEU A 52 -24.00 3.89 -2.36
CA LEU A 52 -23.02 4.99 -2.30
C LEU A 52 -23.72 6.34 -2.39
N PHE A 53 -24.64 6.52 -3.35
CA PHE A 53 -25.39 7.77 -3.51
C PHE A 53 -26.23 8.06 -2.26
N GLN A 54 -26.93 7.05 -1.73
CA GLN A 54 -27.69 7.16 -0.49
C GLN A 54 -26.80 7.60 0.68
N ARG A 55 -25.61 6.99 0.83
CA ARG A 55 -24.66 7.30 1.91
C ARG A 55 -24.24 8.77 1.91
N PHE A 56 -24.14 9.39 0.75
CA PHE A 56 -23.74 10.80 0.60
C PHE A 56 -24.94 11.74 0.34
N ASN A 57 -26.18 11.29 0.59
CA ASN A 57 -27.41 12.05 0.42
C ASN A 57 -27.62 12.63 -1.00
N PHE A 58 -27.23 11.86 -2.03
CA PHE A 58 -27.53 12.17 -3.42
C PHE A 58 -28.76 11.37 -3.91
N GLU A 59 -29.41 11.88 -4.96
CA GLU A 59 -30.48 11.13 -5.68
C GLU A 59 -29.92 9.84 -6.28
N ALA A 60 -30.75 8.81 -6.43
CA ALA A 60 -30.32 7.53 -6.98
C ALA A 60 -29.62 7.71 -8.35
N PRO A 61 -28.54 6.95 -8.63
CA PRO A 61 -27.81 7.06 -9.88
C PRO A 61 -28.73 6.73 -11.07
N GLY A 62 -28.76 7.62 -12.07
CA GLY A 62 -29.48 7.36 -13.32
C GLY A 62 -28.78 6.33 -14.21
N GLU A 63 -29.45 5.93 -15.31
CA GLU A 63 -29.01 4.86 -16.21
C GLU A 63 -27.61 5.06 -16.84
N LYS A 64 -27.13 6.31 -16.90
CA LYS A 64 -25.80 6.65 -17.46
C LYS A 64 -24.63 5.98 -16.73
N TYR A 65 -24.83 5.52 -15.49
CA TYR A 65 -23.81 4.82 -14.70
C TYR A 65 -23.82 3.29 -14.89
N GLY A 66 -24.72 2.76 -15.74
CA GLY A 66 -24.85 1.32 -15.94
C GLY A 66 -25.52 0.62 -14.76
N ARG A 67 -25.22 -0.68 -14.56
CA ARG A 67 -25.83 -1.47 -13.49
C ARG A 67 -25.13 -1.17 -12.17
N GLY A 68 -25.88 -0.78 -11.14
CA GLY A 68 -25.32 -0.44 -9.83
C GLY A 68 -24.46 -1.55 -9.20
N ARG A 69 -24.76 -2.82 -9.45
CA ARG A 69 -24.00 -3.99 -8.94
C ARG A 69 -22.61 -4.17 -9.57
N ASP A 70 -22.33 -3.52 -10.69
CA ASP A 70 -21.00 -3.58 -11.33
C ASP A 70 -20.01 -2.65 -10.60
N TRP A 71 -20.50 -1.80 -9.70
CA TRP A 71 -19.69 -0.85 -8.93
C TRP A 71 -19.29 -1.45 -7.58
N ASN A 72 -18.01 -1.33 -7.25
CA ASN A 72 -17.44 -1.63 -5.95
C ASN A 72 -16.54 -0.45 -5.60
N VAL A 73 -17.03 0.46 -4.75
CA VAL A 73 -16.37 1.75 -4.49
C VAL A 73 -15.78 1.75 -3.09
N ASP A 74 -14.46 1.61 -3.00
CA ASP A 74 -13.73 1.70 -1.74
C ASP A 74 -13.80 3.11 -1.16
N LEU A 75 -14.19 3.24 0.11
CA LEU A 75 -14.19 4.52 0.81
C LEU A 75 -12.77 5.05 1.09
N ILE A 76 -11.80 4.14 1.22
CA ILE A 76 -10.38 4.47 1.43
C ILE A 76 -9.53 3.61 0.47
N PRO A 77 -9.48 3.97 -0.83
CA PRO A 77 -8.70 3.21 -1.81
C PRO A 77 -7.20 3.35 -1.54
N LYS A 78 -6.49 2.22 -1.54
CA LYS A 78 -5.04 2.13 -1.34
C LYS A 78 -4.45 1.06 -2.24
N PHE A 79 -3.30 1.34 -2.84
CA PHE A 79 -2.54 0.35 -3.58
C PHE A 79 -1.62 -0.48 -2.67
N LEU A 80 -1.31 -1.69 -3.13
CA LEU A 80 -0.34 -2.56 -2.51
C LEU A 80 0.98 -2.47 -3.28
N MET A 81 2.08 -2.15 -2.59
CA MET A 81 3.42 -2.26 -3.16
C MET A 81 3.72 -3.73 -3.47
N ALA A 82 4.04 -4.05 -4.73
CA ALA A 82 4.14 -5.42 -5.23
C ALA A 82 5.12 -6.32 -4.45
N ASN A 83 6.27 -5.78 -4.03
CA ASN A 83 7.22 -6.49 -3.17
C ASN A 83 7.18 -6.02 -1.71
N GLY A 84 6.12 -5.30 -1.32
CA GLY A 84 5.92 -4.77 0.03
C GLY A 84 5.57 -5.85 1.05
N GLN A 85 5.69 -5.49 2.33
CA GLN A 85 5.43 -6.40 3.45
C GLN A 85 3.99 -6.91 3.46
N LEU A 86 3.01 -6.08 3.09
CA LEU A 86 1.61 -6.50 3.04
C LEU A 86 1.40 -7.63 2.03
N VAL A 87 1.96 -7.53 0.81
CA VAL A 87 1.84 -8.61 -0.19
C VAL A 87 2.54 -9.88 0.29
N LYS A 88 3.73 -9.77 0.91
CA LYS A 88 4.44 -10.91 1.51
C LYS A 88 3.59 -11.59 2.59
N LEU A 89 2.90 -10.81 3.42
CA LEU A 89 1.98 -11.32 4.44
C LEU A 89 0.81 -12.08 3.80
N LEU A 90 0.15 -11.52 2.77
CA LEU A 90 -0.95 -12.19 2.08
C LEU A 90 -0.53 -13.55 1.49
N ILE A 91 0.67 -13.62 0.92
CA ILE A 91 1.23 -14.87 0.39
C ILE A 91 1.47 -15.86 1.53
N HIS A 92 2.06 -15.40 2.64
CA HIS A 92 2.38 -16.23 3.80
C HIS A 92 1.13 -16.82 4.46
N THR A 93 0.05 -16.04 4.58
CA THR A 93 -1.22 -16.54 5.15
C THR A 93 -1.99 -17.46 4.22
N GLY A 94 -1.64 -17.49 2.92
CA GLY A 94 -2.35 -18.25 1.90
C GLY A 94 -3.67 -17.61 1.45
N VAL A 95 -4.02 -16.41 1.94
CA VAL A 95 -5.27 -15.72 1.58
C VAL A 95 -5.32 -15.32 0.10
N THR A 96 -4.17 -15.21 -0.56
CA THR A 96 -4.08 -14.95 -2.01
C THR A 96 -4.77 -15.99 -2.87
N ARG A 97 -5.09 -17.19 -2.33
CA ARG A 97 -5.90 -18.20 -3.03
C ARG A 97 -7.34 -17.74 -3.32
N TYR A 98 -7.80 -16.70 -2.64
CA TYR A 98 -9.15 -16.15 -2.76
C TYR A 98 -9.18 -14.79 -3.46
N LEU A 99 -8.03 -14.28 -3.89
CA LEU A 99 -7.87 -12.91 -4.37
C LEU A 99 -7.20 -12.90 -5.72
N GLU A 100 -7.76 -12.17 -6.66
CA GLU A 100 -7.11 -11.84 -7.92
C GLU A 100 -6.57 -10.41 -7.86
N PHE A 101 -5.30 -10.20 -8.21
CA PHE A 101 -4.69 -8.87 -8.24
C PHE A 101 -4.36 -8.47 -9.67
N LYS A 102 -4.57 -7.18 -9.98
CA LYS A 102 -4.09 -6.56 -11.22
C LYS A 102 -3.03 -5.52 -10.93
N SER A 103 -2.07 -5.43 -11.86
CA SER A 103 -1.10 -4.34 -11.88
C SER A 103 -1.77 -3.03 -12.27
N ILE A 104 -1.43 -1.96 -11.56
CA ILE A 104 -1.81 -0.60 -11.93
C ILE A 104 -0.98 -0.14 -13.12
N GLU A 105 -1.57 0.65 -14.00
CA GLU A 105 -0.97 0.99 -15.30
C GLU A 105 0.12 2.05 -15.25
N GLY A 106 0.09 2.93 -14.25
CA GLY A 106 1.08 3.98 -14.16
C GLY A 106 1.13 4.65 -12.80
N SER A 107 2.22 5.36 -12.57
CA SER A 107 2.46 6.19 -11.39
C SER A 107 2.89 7.57 -11.87
N TYR A 108 2.23 8.60 -11.36
CA TYR A 108 2.39 9.98 -11.80
C TYR A 108 2.60 10.89 -10.60
N VAL A 109 3.34 11.98 -10.82
CA VAL A 109 3.58 13.04 -9.84
C VAL A 109 3.15 14.38 -10.44
N TYR A 110 2.58 15.24 -9.60
CA TYR A 110 2.18 16.58 -9.98
C TYR A 110 3.34 17.56 -9.85
N LYS A 111 3.54 18.40 -10.86
CA LYS A 111 4.51 19.49 -10.86
C LYS A 111 3.99 20.66 -11.69
N GLY A 112 3.87 21.83 -11.06
CA GLY A 112 3.62 23.10 -11.77
C GLY A 112 2.41 23.08 -12.71
N GLY A 113 1.28 22.53 -12.25
CA GLY A 113 0.05 22.44 -13.05
C GLY A 113 -0.05 21.23 -13.98
N LYS A 114 0.96 20.36 -14.03
CA LYS A 114 0.98 19.18 -14.92
C LYS A 114 1.28 17.91 -14.13
N ILE A 115 0.77 16.78 -14.60
CA ILE A 115 1.18 15.46 -14.13
C ILE A 115 2.22 14.88 -15.08
N ALA A 116 3.24 14.21 -14.53
CA ALA A 116 4.24 13.50 -15.32
C ALA A 116 4.49 12.12 -14.73
N LYS A 117 4.86 11.16 -15.58
CA LYS A 117 5.20 9.81 -15.14
C LYS A 117 6.42 9.86 -14.23
N VAL A 118 6.37 9.16 -13.10
CA VAL A 118 7.51 9.05 -12.18
C VAL A 118 8.62 8.26 -12.88
N PRO A 119 9.84 8.80 -13.01
CA PRO A 119 10.97 8.10 -13.61
C PRO A 119 11.61 7.14 -12.61
N VAL A 120 11.74 5.88 -13.01
CA VAL A 120 12.04 4.75 -12.11
C VAL A 120 13.27 3.96 -12.52
N ASP A 121 13.73 4.15 -13.76
CA ASP A 121 14.94 3.54 -14.31
C ASP A 121 15.75 4.57 -15.09
N GLN A 122 16.93 4.17 -15.57
CA GLN A 122 17.84 5.05 -16.30
C GLN A 122 17.23 5.60 -17.60
N LYS A 123 16.43 4.79 -18.30
CA LYS A 123 15.83 5.17 -19.59
C LYS A 123 14.73 6.20 -19.37
N GLU A 124 13.87 5.98 -18.38
CA GLU A 124 12.80 6.89 -18.01
C GLU A 124 13.33 8.19 -17.40
N ALA A 125 14.41 8.13 -16.61
CA ALA A 125 15.08 9.33 -16.09
C ALA A 125 15.55 10.27 -17.21
N LEU A 126 16.13 9.70 -18.28
CA LEU A 126 16.57 10.48 -19.45
C LEU A 126 15.40 10.99 -20.31
N ALA A 127 14.27 10.28 -20.32
CA ALA A 127 13.07 10.66 -21.05
C ALA A 127 12.15 11.64 -20.30
N SER A 128 12.25 11.74 -18.97
CA SER A 128 11.30 12.46 -18.13
C SER A 128 11.22 13.97 -18.40
N ASP A 129 10.02 14.55 -18.41
CA ASP A 129 9.85 16.02 -18.50
C ASP A 129 9.94 16.73 -17.15
N LEU A 130 10.22 15.99 -16.06
CA LEU A 130 10.34 16.56 -14.71
C LEU A 130 11.65 17.33 -14.50
N MET A 131 12.67 17.08 -15.32
CA MET A 131 14.04 17.56 -15.09
C MET A 131 14.65 18.18 -16.37
N GLY A 132 15.49 19.19 -16.18
CA GLY A 132 16.36 19.70 -17.25
C GLY A 132 17.46 18.69 -17.63
N MET A 133 18.09 18.88 -18.78
CA MET A 133 19.04 17.90 -19.36
C MET A 133 20.21 17.52 -18.43
N PHE A 134 20.78 18.49 -17.70
CA PHE A 134 21.87 18.22 -16.76
C PHE A 134 21.40 17.49 -15.50
N GLU A 135 20.22 17.84 -15.01
CA GLU A 135 19.61 17.22 -13.83
C GLU A 135 19.27 15.75 -14.10
N LYS A 136 18.77 15.42 -15.30
CA LYS A 136 18.55 14.03 -15.72
C LYS A 136 19.79 13.15 -15.61
N ARG A 137 20.97 13.70 -15.94
CA ARG A 137 22.24 12.97 -15.84
C ARG A 137 22.64 12.73 -14.39
N ARG A 138 22.48 13.74 -13.52
CA ARG A 138 22.72 13.61 -12.07
C ARG A 138 21.77 12.60 -11.44
N PHE A 139 20.48 12.70 -11.74
CA PHE A 139 19.47 11.77 -11.24
C PHE A 139 19.69 10.33 -11.73
N ARG A 140 20.06 10.14 -13.00
CA ARG A 140 20.48 8.81 -13.49
C ARG A 140 21.62 8.23 -12.66
N ASN A 141 22.66 9.02 -12.39
CA ASN A 141 23.81 8.55 -11.61
C ASN A 141 23.42 8.23 -10.16
N PHE A 142 22.51 9.01 -9.58
CA PHE A 142 21.91 8.72 -8.27
C PHE A 142 21.15 7.38 -8.29
N LEU A 143 20.29 7.12 -9.29
CA LEU A 143 19.59 5.84 -9.40
C LEU A 143 20.55 4.67 -9.56
N VAL A 144 21.62 4.82 -10.34
CA VAL A 144 22.68 3.81 -10.44
C VAL A 144 23.31 3.54 -9.08
N TYR A 145 23.65 4.58 -8.32
CA TYR A 145 24.18 4.42 -6.96
C TYR A 145 23.21 3.68 -6.03
N VAL A 146 21.92 4.05 -6.04
CA VAL A 146 20.88 3.39 -5.25
C VAL A 146 20.76 1.91 -5.59
N GLN A 147 20.81 1.56 -6.89
CA GLN A 147 20.76 0.18 -7.35
C GLN A 147 22.00 -0.63 -6.95
N ASP A 148 23.19 -0.06 -7.12
CA ASP A 148 24.47 -0.69 -6.79
C ASP A 148 24.68 -0.86 -5.27
N PHE A 149 24.07 0.00 -4.45
CA PHE A 149 24.28 0.04 -3.01
C PHE A 149 23.94 -1.28 -2.31
N LYS A 150 24.85 -1.78 -1.49
CA LYS A 150 24.66 -2.96 -0.63
C LYS A 150 25.10 -2.62 0.79
N GLU A 151 24.22 -2.85 1.76
CA GLU A 151 24.48 -2.52 3.17
C GLU A 151 25.63 -3.34 3.77
N ASP A 152 25.84 -4.55 3.27
CA ASP A 152 26.85 -5.49 3.70
C ASP A 152 28.19 -5.37 2.93
N ASP A 153 28.25 -4.51 1.91
CA ASP A 153 29.47 -4.29 1.10
C ASP A 153 29.85 -2.80 1.05
N PRO A 154 30.77 -2.35 1.93
CA PRO A 154 31.26 -0.97 1.96
C PRO A 154 31.88 -0.47 0.65
N LYS A 155 32.31 -1.36 -0.25
CA LYS A 155 32.83 -0.94 -1.56
C LYS A 155 31.76 -0.28 -2.43
N THR A 156 30.49 -0.61 -2.21
CA THR A 156 29.36 -0.04 -2.94
C THR A 156 28.97 1.37 -2.47
N TRP A 157 29.48 1.81 -1.32
CA TRP A 157 29.12 3.07 -0.67
C TRP A 157 29.78 4.29 -1.33
N LYS A 158 30.83 4.06 -2.13
CA LYS A 158 31.56 5.08 -2.92
C LYS A 158 31.93 6.31 -2.07
N ASP A 159 32.53 6.12 -0.89
CA ASP A 159 32.92 7.17 0.07
C ASP A 159 31.74 7.97 0.66
N PHE A 160 30.61 7.32 0.94
CA PHE A 160 29.50 7.90 1.70
C PHE A 160 28.83 6.81 2.52
N ASP A 161 28.86 6.90 3.85
CA ASP A 161 28.23 5.92 4.74
C ASP A 161 26.74 6.23 4.93
N PRO A 162 25.81 5.52 4.26
CA PRO A 162 24.39 5.87 4.31
C PRO A 162 23.73 5.49 5.64
N SER A 163 24.43 4.74 6.50
CA SER A 163 23.94 4.40 7.84
C SER A 163 24.14 5.53 8.84
N LYS A 164 25.07 6.45 8.57
CA LYS A 164 25.41 7.59 9.45
C LYS A 164 25.08 8.95 8.85
N SER A 165 25.21 9.08 7.53
CA SER A 165 24.90 10.32 6.83
C SER A 165 23.43 10.38 6.43
N ASN A 166 22.85 11.57 6.56
CA ASN A 166 21.44 11.78 6.27
C ASN A 166 21.15 11.85 4.76
N MET A 167 19.88 11.77 4.40
CA MET A 167 19.47 11.79 2.99
C MET A 167 19.77 13.12 2.29
N GLN A 168 19.71 14.26 2.99
CA GLN A 168 20.09 15.56 2.43
C GLN A 168 21.55 15.54 1.94
N ALA A 169 22.47 15.04 2.77
CA ALA A 169 23.88 14.94 2.40
C ALA A 169 24.09 14.02 1.18
N LEU A 170 23.28 12.96 1.03
CA LEU A 170 23.32 12.12 -0.16
C LEU A 170 22.84 12.90 -1.40
N TYR A 171 21.75 13.65 -1.30
CA TYR A 171 21.27 14.48 -2.40
C TYR A 171 22.28 15.55 -2.80
N ASP A 172 22.92 16.20 -1.84
CA ASP A 172 23.96 17.20 -2.07
C ASP A 172 25.18 16.59 -2.76
N LYS A 173 25.59 15.38 -2.37
CA LYS A 173 26.67 14.61 -3.02
C LYS A 173 26.40 14.36 -4.51
N PHE A 174 25.15 14.09 -4.88
CA PHE A 174 24.74 13.91 -6.27
C PHE A 174 24.34 15.21 -6.98
N GLY A 175 24.30 16.34 -6.24
CA GLY A 175 23.90 17.65 -6.74
C GLY A 175 22.45 17.70 -7.23
N LEU A 176 21.55 16.95 -6.60
CA LEU A 176 20.14 16.93 -6.99
C LEU A 176 19.45 18.23 -6.53
N ASP A 177 18.69 18.86 -7.42
CA ASP A 177 17.93 20.05 -7.08
C ASP A 177 16.71 19.73 -6.19
N LYS A 178 16.16 20.74 -5.51
CA LYS A 178 15.02 20.56 -4.59
C LYS A 178 13.82 19.88 -5.24
N ASN A 179 13.58 20.13 -6.52
CA ASN A 179 12.46 19.52 -7.22
C ASN A 179 12.72 18.02 -7.49
N THR A 180 13.96 17.63 -7.78
CA THR A 180 14.34 16.22 -7.89
C THR A 180 14.27 15.52 -6.55
N GLN A 181 14.71 16.18 -5.48
CA GLN A 181 14.59 15.66 -4.11
C GLN A 181 13.12 15.41 -3.74
N ASP A 182 12.23 16.35 -4.05
CA ASP A 182 10.79 16.29 -3.81
C ASP A 182 10.14 15.04 -4.44
N PHE A 183 10.22 14.88 -5.77
CA PHE A 183 9.59 13.71 -6.39
C PHE A 183 10.30 12.39 -6.01
N THR A 184 11.59 12.43 -5.69
CA THR A 184 12.31 11.23 -5.23
C THR A 184 11.83 10.80 -3.84
N GLY A 185 11.69 11.74 -2.90
CA GLY A 185 11.17 11.47 -1.56
C GLY A 185 9.71 11.05 -1.55
N HIS A 186 8.86 11.78 -2.26
CA HIS A 186 7.42 11.62 -2.16
C HIS A 186 6.82 10.63 -3.16
N ALA A 187 7.36 10.55 -4.38
CA ALA A 187 6.77 9.70 -5.44
C ALA A 187 7.50 8.35 -5.62
N LEU A 188 8.81 8.29 -5.31
CA LEU A 188 9.57 7.02 -5.32
C LEU A 188 9.70 6.41 -3.92
N ALA A 189 10.17 7.17 -2.93
CA ALA A 189 10.35 6.65 -1.59
C ALA A 189 9.07 6.66 -0.75
N LEU A 190 8.02 7.37 -1.19
CA LEU A 190 6.70 7.44 -0.54
C LEU A 190 6.75 7.98 0.90
N PHE A 191 7.57 9.00 1.16
CA PHE A 191 7.47 9.80 2.38
C PHE A 191 6.30 10.77 2.29
N ARG A 192 5.73 11.13 3.44
CA ARG A 192 4.57 12.04 3.53
C ARG A 192 4.99 13.49 3.80
N ASP A 193 6.22 13.67 4.24
CA ASP A 193 6.84 14.90 4.71
C ASP A 193 8.35 14.80 4.47
N ASP A 194 9.07 15.88 4.72
CA ASP A 194 10.51 16.02 4.46
C ASP A 194 11.39 15.62 5.66
N GLU A 195 10.82 15.04 6.72
CA GLU A 195 11.61 14.65 7.91
C GLU A 195 12.70 13.63 7.55
N TYR A 196 12.46 12.79 6.53
CA TYR A 196 13.40 11.81 6.01
C TYR A 196 14.72 12.40 5.51
N LEU A 197 14.76 13.71 5.19
CA LEU A 197 15.99 14.39 4.77
C LEU A 197 17.05 14.39 5.87
N ASN A 198 16.62 14.36 7.14
CA ASN A 198 17.47 14.35 8.32
C ASN A 198 17.78 12.95 8.84
N GLU A 199 17.10 11.93 8.32
CA GLU A 199 17.27 10.52 8.70
C GLU A 199 18.40 9.85 7.90
N PRO A 200 19.00 8.75 8.41
CA PRO A 200 20.00 7.98 7.67
C PRO A 200 19.54 7.61 6.26
N ALA A 201 20.36 7.93 5.27
CA ALA A 201 20.04 7.75 3.86
C ALA A 201 19.72 6.29 3.49
N ALA A 202 20.27 5.32 4.23
CA ALA A 202 19.99 3.89 4.05
C ALA A 202 18.49 3.59 4.06
N ASN A 203 17.70 4.24 4.92
CA ASN A 203 16.25 4.03 4.99
C ASN A 203 15.56 4.42 3.68
N THR A 204 15.91 5.59 3.14
CA THR A 204 15.38 6.09 1.87
C THR A 204 15.83 5.23 0.70
N ILE A 205 17.11 4.82 0.67
CA ILE A 205 17.65 3.91 -0.36
C ILE A 205 16.84 2.61 -0.39
N ARG A 206 16.58 1.97 0.75
CA ARG A 206 15.74 0.75 0.82
C ARG A 206 14.35 0.96 0.21
N ARG A 207 13.71 2.11 0.47
CA ARG A 207 12.37 2.42 -0.06
C ARG A 207 12.39 2.63 -1.57
N ILE A 208 13.40 3.32 -2.09
CA ILE A 208 13.57 3.50 -3.55
C ILE A 208 13.84 2.14 -4.22
N LYS A 209 14.70 1.30 -3.64
CA LYS A 209 14.94 -0.07 -4.14
C LYS A 209 13.67 -0.91 -4.14
N LEU A 210 12.89 -0.87 -3.05
CA LEU A 210 11.59 -1.54 -2.98
C LEU A 210 10.65 -1.11 -4.10
N TYR A 211 10.61 0.19 -4.43
CA TYR A 211 9.83 0.69 -5.56
C TYR A 211 10.32 0.09 -6.89
N SER A 212 11.63 0.20 -7.17
CA SER A 212 12.23 -0.33 -8.41
C SER A 212 12.04 -1.84 -8.56
N ASP A 213 12.24 -2.62 -7.50
CA ASP A 213 12.06 -4.07 -7.50
C ASP A 213 10.60 -4.45 -7.73
N SER A 214 9.67 -3.70 -7.13
CA SER A 214 8.22 -3.89 -7.30
C SER A 214 7.79 -3.61 -8.74
N LEU A 215 8.36 -2.57 -9.35
CA LEU A 215 8.12 -2.26 -10.74
C LEU A 215 8.70 -3.32 -11.67
N ALA A 216 9.94 -3.76 -11.44
CA ALA A 216 10.61 -4.76 -12.29
C ALA A 216 9.80 -6.07 -12.38
N ARG A 217 9.01 -6.38 -11.35
CA ARG A 217 8.15 -7.56 -11.31
C ARG A 217 6.92 -7.49 -12.22
N TYR A 218 6.33 -6.31 -12.43
CA TYR A 218 5.05 -6.15 -13.14
C TYR A 218 5.08 -5.15 -14.32
N GLY A 219 6.18 -4.42 -14.51
CA GLY A 219 6.53 -3.62 -15.69
C GLY A 219 5.81 -2.28 -15.86
N LYS A 220 4.58 -2.11 -15.37
CA LYS A 220 3.77 -0.90 -15.58
C LYS A 220 3.90 0.14 -14.46
N SER A 221 3.71 -0.31 -13.23
CA SER A 221 3.86 0.46 -12.00
C SER A 221 4.26 -0.51 -10.86
N PRO A 222 4.71 -0.04 -9.69
CA PRO A 222 5.06 -0.93 -8.58
C PRO A 222 3.83 -1.38 -7.76
N TYR A 223 2.62 -1.11 -8.24
CA TYR A 223 1.39 -1.19 -7.48
C TYR A 223 0.45 -2.28 -7.98
N LEU A 224 -0.16 -2.97 -7.02
CA LEU A 224 -1.23 -3.94 -7.21
C LEU A 224 -2.52 -3.43 -6.59
N TYR A 225 -3.64 -3.90 -7.16
CA TYR A 225 -4.97 -3.70 -6.59
C TYR A 225 -5.83 -4.96 -6.81
N PRO A 226 -6.61 -5.38 -5.81
CA PRO A 226 -7.49 -6.53 -5.97
C PRO A 226 -8.62 -6.24 -6.96
N MET A 227 -8.95 -7.23 -7.78
CA MET A 227 -10.19 -7.24 -8.54
C MET A 227 -11.37 -7.10 -7.57
N TYR A 228 -12.39 -6.35 -7.97
CA TYR A 228 -13.56 -6.02 -7.14
C TYR A 228 -13.30 -5.12 -5.91
N GLY A 229 -12.09 -4.59 -5.75
CA GLY A 229 -11.78 -3.59 -4.72
C GLY A 229 -11.27 -4.18 -3.41
N LEU A 230 -10.87 -3.30 -2.49
CA LEU A 230 -10.26 -3.68 -1.21
C LEU A 230 -11.22 -4.41 -0.27
N GLY A 231 -12.53 -4.30 -0.50
CA GLY A 231 -13.55 -5.09 0.18
C GLY A 231 -13.34 -6.62 0.11
N GLU A 232 -12.60 -7.11 -0.90
CA GLU A 232 -12.25 -8.53 -1.01
C GLU A 232 -11.23 -8.97 0.05
N LEU A 233 -10.38 -8.06 0.55
CA LEU A 233 -9.37 -8.41 1.55
C LEU A 233 -9.99 -8.84 2.89
N PRO A 234 -10.90 -8.06 3.53
CA PRO A 234 -11.61 -8.52 4.71
C PRO A 234 -12.35 -9.84 4.51
N GLN A 235 -13.01 -10.03 3.35
CA GLN A 235 -13.75 -11.26 3.05
C GLN A 235 -12.81 -12.46 2.91
N GLY A 236 -11.68 -12.32 2.23
CA GLY A 236 -10.67 -13.35 2.09
C GLY A 236 -10.12 -13.79 3.45
N PHE A 237 -9.84 -12.84 4.34
CA PHE A 237 -9.40 -13.12 5.70
C PHE A 237 -10.49 -13.71 6.59
N ALA A 238 -11.75 -13.30 6.44
CA ALA A 238 -12.86 -13.92 7.13
C ALA A 238 -13.02 -15.38 6.75
N ARG A 239 -12.91 -15.69 5.45
CA ARG A 239 -12.88 -17.07 4.96
C ARG A 239 -11.68 -17.85 5.50
N LEU A 240 -10.48 -17.26 5.50
CA LEU A 240 -9.29 -17.89 6.06
C LEU A 240 -9.51 -18.23 7.54
N SER A 241 -9.95 -17.26 8.34
CA SER A 241 -10.17 -17.44 9.77
C SER A 241 -11.23 -18.53 10.04
N ALA A 242 -12.32 -18.58 9.27
CA ALA A 242 -13.34 -19.62 9.39
C ALA A 242 -12.82 -21.04 9.11
N ILE A 243 -11.91 -21.21 8.16
CA ILE A 243 -11.28 -22.51 7.86
C ILE A 243 -10.49 -23.04 9.07
N TYR A 244 -9.90 -22.14 9.86
CA TYR A 244 -9.14 -22.47 11.07
C TYR A 244 -9.99 -22.40 12.35
N GLY A 245 -11.32 -22.40 12.23
CA GLY A 245 -12.24 -22.46 13.37
C GLY A 245 -12.64 -21.11 13.99
N GLY A 246 -12.26 -20.00 13.36
CA GLY A 246 -12.73 -18.66 13.73
C GLY A 246 -14.22 -18.48 13.46
N THR A 247 -14.92 -17.71 14.31
CA THR A 247 -16.35 -17.40 14.16
C THR A 247 -16.53 -15.93 13.82
N TYR A 248 -17.23 -15.61 12.73
CA TYR A 248 -17.55 -14.23 12.33
C TYR A 248 -19.02 -13.90 12.60
N MET A 249 -19.28 -12.70 13.13
CA MET A 249 -20.64 -12.18 13.38
C MET A 249 -20.73 -10.74 12.89
N LEU A 250 -21.52 -10.50 11.85
CA LEU A 250 -21.90 -9.15 11.41
C LEU A 250 -23.24 -8.76 12.04
N ASP A 251 -23.60 -7.48 11.93
CA ASP A 251 -24.84 -6.91 12.45
C ASP A 251 -25.03 -7.22 13.95
N LYS A 252 -23.91 -7.22 14.69
CA LYS A 252 -23.89 -7.60 16.10
C LYS A 252 -23.37 -6.44 16.95
N PRO A 253 -24.27 -5.64 17.55
CA PRO A 253 -23.86 -4.57 18.44
C PRO A 253 -23.09 -5.13 19.65
N ILE A 254 -22.14 -4.34 20.14
CA ILE A 254 -21.37 -4.63 21.36
C ILE A 254 -21.92 -3.73 22.46
N ASP A 255 -22.54 -4.32 23.47
CA ASP A 255 -23.18 -3.59 24.56
C ASP A 255 -22.13 -3.04 25.54
N GLU A 256 -21.16 -3.88 25.94
CA GLU A 256 -20.08 -3.50 26.84
C GLU A 256 -18.81 -4.34 26.65
N ILE A 257 -17.68 -3.83 27.14
CA ILE A 257 -16.43 -4.59 27.31
C ILE A 257 -16.27 -4.86 28.79
N VAL A 258 -16.33 -6.14 29.18
CA VAL A 258 -16.16 -6.56 30.57
C VAL A 258 -14.68 -6.55 30.93
N LEU A 259 -14.31 -5.77 31.95
CA LEU A 259 -12.96 -5.74 32.51
C LEU A 259 -12.97 -6.49 33.85
N GLY A 260 -12.00 -7.40 34.02
CA GLY A 260 -11.79 -8.16 35.26
C GLY A 260 -10.91 -7.43 36.28
#